data_AF-A0AA86PQF3-F1
#
_entry.id   AF-A0AA86PQF3-F1
#
_cell.length_a   1.000
_cell.length_b   1.000
_cell.length_c   1.000
_cell.angle_alpha   90.00
_cell.angle_beta   90.00
_cell.angle_gamma   90.00
#
_symmetry.space_group_name_H-M   'P 1'
#
loop_
_entity.id
_entity.type
_entity.pdbx_description
1 polymer ?
#
loop_
_entity_poly.entity_id
_entity_poly.type
_entity_poly.pdbx_seq_one_letter_code
_entity_poly.pdbx_strand_id
1 'polypeptide(L)'
;MQRTTLDTQEIKQDLIVSIDEHQNIQKPSKKKQFKKTFSDYVLGKFSRRQLYVHVYGGFVLMLFCYFMAFILYPKENGYSIFKQTYSNLGSFDSISNYRGWYFYSLLQFISFFVNFPMAFYQHYRLKLINNVISIIACIAMVMGSICQLFLGFFPASIEPLYKTIMIGDIHNNVGYTGFASCLLGYVLYSVLSVIDRTCSKNKHPILNHIKVDLILAFIIIMFLLTTTAICSWLVIYPKLKEKNPDMPNFRTASQYTVFCFTMWENFFVYSLYIFNFIFPLVIPRRTDGIVCAQKISQKVIGKRKEVELKTDLSKKYSNIFKVKNVSCVSLLEHLADYEEVSGLLSKRSVQTLTKISQGFDTDLLNSDKITLKKEIKDNDELWPWRRILYKCIE
;
A
#
# COMPACT_ATOMS: atom_id res chain seq x y z
N MET A 1 67.27 -22.25 21.94
CA MET A 1 66.04 -22.33 21.12
C MET A 1 65.16 -23.45 21.66
N GLN A 2 64.20 -23.13 22.53
CA GLN A 2 63.17 -24.07 23.00
C GLN A 2 61.88 -23.73 22.24
N ARG A 3 61.32 -24.70 21.50
CA ARG A 3 60.03 -24.57 20.80
C ARG A 3 58.93 -25.05 21.73
N THR A 4 58.03 -24.14 22.06
CA THR A 4 56.76 -24.37 22.74
C THR A 4 55.79 -25.11 21.82
N THR A 5 55.59 -26.39 22.10
CA THR A 5 54.43 -27.17 21.65
C THR A 5 53.32 -26.96 22.68
N LEU A 6 52.61 -25.83 22.59
CA LEU A 6 51.38 -25.61 23.35
C LEU A 6 50.17 -25.65 22.41
N ASP A 7 49.27 -26.55 22.77
CA ASP A 7 47.81 -26.45 22.66
C ASP A 7 47.15 -26.16 21.33
N THR A 8 47.23 -27.15 20.43
CA THR A 8 46.22 -27.31 19.38
C THR A 8 44.98 -28.09 19.85
N GLN A 9 45.01 -28.67 21.06
CA GLN A 9 43.88 -29.43 21.62
C GLN A 9 42.88 -28.54 22.39
N GLU A 10 43.33 -27.57 23.20
CA GLU A 10 42.41 -26.62 23.87
C GLU A 10 41.57 -25.81 22.87
N ILE A 11 42.17 -25.33 21.77
CA ILE A 11 41.45 -24.53 20.76
C ILE A 11 40.33 -25.33 20.07
N LYS A 12 40.44 -26.65 19.97
CA LYS A 12 39.38 -27.49 19.39
C LYS A 12 38.22 -27.70 20.35
N GLN A 13 38.46 -27.73 21.65
CA GLN A 13 37.42 -27.96 22.65
C GLN A 13 36.54 -26.72 22.85
N ASP A 14 37.12 -25.52 22.86
CA ASP A 14 36.37 -24.27 22.93
C ASP A 14 35.51 -24.00 21.69
N LEU A 15 35.99 -24.41 20.50
CA LEU A 15 35.21 -24.24 19.26
C LEU A 15 33.97 -25.15 19.22
N ILE A 16 34.06 -26.37 19.75
CA ILE A 16 32.95 -27.33 19.74
C ILE A 16 31.84 -26.89 20.71
N VAL A 17 32.20 -26.32 21.87
CA VAL A 17 31.21 -25.81 22.84
C VAL A 17 30.43 -24.61 22.29
N SER A 18 31.06 -23.72 21.51
CA SER A 18 30.34 -22.57 20.92
C SER A 18 29.36 -22.92 19.80
N ILE A 19 29.54 -24.07 19.13
CA ILE A 19 28.66 -24.49 18.02
C ILE A 19 27.38 -25.14 18.56
N ASP A 20 27.46 -25.92 19.65
CA ASP A 20 26.29 -26.53 20.26
C ASP A 20 25.39 -25.52 20.99
N GLU A 21 25.94 -24.43 21.55
CA GLU A 21 25.12 -23.34 22.11
C GLU A 21 24.35 -22.53 21.04
N HIS A 22 24.86 -22.45 19.81
CA HIS A 22 24.18 -21.76 18.71
C HIS A 22 23.17 -22.62 17.94
N GLN A 23 23.18 -23.94 18.09
CA GLN A 23 22.12 -24.80 17.53
C GLN A 23 20.88 -24.92 18.42
N ASN A 24 20.94 -24.44 19.66
CA ASN A 24 19.80 -24.36 20.56
C ASN A 24 19.01 -23.04 20.41
N ILE A 25 19.08 -22.39 19.25
CA ILE A 25 18.15 -21.33 18.86
C ILE A 25 16.80 -22.01 18.63
N GLN A 26 16.03 -22.09 19.72
CA GLN A 26 14.65 -22.56 19.78
C GLN A 26 13.92 -22.19 18.49
N LYS A 27 13.53 -23.21 17.70
CA LYS A 27 12.58 -23.05 16.60
C LYS A 27 11.46 -22.14 17.12
N PRO A 28 11.28 -20.93 16.57
CA PRO A 28 10.35 -19.96 17.12
C PRO A 28 9.00 -20.66 17.22
N SER A 29 8.54 -20.84 18.46
CA SER A 29 7.36 -21.66 18.72
C SER A 29 6.24 -21.17 17.79
N LYS A 30 5.74 -22.06 16.92
CA LYS A 30 4.70 -21.75 15.91
C LYS A 30 3.40 -21.18 16.53
N LYS A 31 3.32 -21.05 17.85
CA LYS A 31 2.16 -20.61 18.63
C LYS A 31 2.15 -19.15 19.06
N LYS A 32 3.18 -18.33 18.80
CA LYS A 32 2.98 -16.86 18.84
C LYS A 32 2.40 -16.37 17.52
N GLN A 33 1.22 -16.92 17.19
CA GLN A 33 0.34 -16.34 16.19
C GLN A 33 -0.05 -14.97 16.75
N PHE A 34 0.64 -13.93 16.28
CA PHE A 34 0.49 -12.55 16.72
C PHE A 34 -1.01 -12.25 16.88
N LYS A 35 -1.48 -12.11 18.13
CA LYS A 35 -2.76 -11.46 18.43
C LYS A 35 -2.58 -10.02 17.94
N LYS A 36 -2.91 -9.79 16.68
CA LYS A 36 -2.93 -8.44 16.13
C LYS A 36 -3.96 -7.67 16.92
N THR A 37 -3.51 -6.58 17.51
CA THR A 37 -4.36 -5.75 18.35
C THR A 37 -5.23 -4.89 17.44
N PHE A 38 -6.43 -4.55 17.89
CA PHE A 38 -7.27 -3.55 17.22
C PHE A 38 -6.50 -2.24 16.99
N SER A 39 -5.59 -1.89 17.90
CA SER A 39 -4.68 -0.74 17.76
C SER A 39 -3.81 -0.80 16.50
N ASP A 40 -3.26 -1.97 16.15
CA ASP A 40 -2.45 -2.11 14.94
C ASP A 40 -3.25 -1.85 13.66
N TYR A 41 -4.53 -2.24 13.65
CA TYR A 41 -5.43 -1.95 12.54
C TYR A 41 -5.71 -0.45 12.43
N VAL A 42 -6.09 0.20 13.54
CA VAL A 42 -6.38 1.66 13.57
C VAL A 42 -5.17 2.49 13.15
N LEU A 43 -3.96 2.07 13.54
CA LEU A 43 -2.70 2.71 13.17
C LEU A 43 -2.20 2.35 11.76
N GLY A 44 -3.00 1.65 10.96
CA GLY A 44 -2.67 1.33 9.57
C GLY A 44 -1.52 0.33 9.40
N LYS A 45 -1.20 -0.50 10.41
CA LYS A 45 -0.13 -1.52 10.32
C LYS A 45 -0.64 -2.79 9.62
N PHE A 46 -1.05 -2.65 8.37
CA PHE A 46 -1.61 -3.74 7.59
C PHE A 46 -0.54 -4.71 7.09
N SER A 47 -0.84 -6.01 7.19
CA SER A 47 -0.22 -7.00 6.29
C SER A 47 -0.80 -6.89 4.88
N ARG A 48 -0.16 -7.50 3.87
CA ARG A 48 -0.63 -7.48 2.47
C ARG A 48 -2.09 -7.93 2.37
N ARG A 49 -2.38 -9.14 2.86
CA ARG A 49 -3.74 -9.71 2.81
C ARG A 49 -4.76 -8.81 3.51
N GLN A 50 -4.39 -8.24 4.66
CA GLN A 50 -5.28 -7.32 5.38
C GLN A 50 -5.52 -6.04 4.60
N LEU A 51 -4.49 -5.45 3.97
CA LEU A 51 -4.66 -4.26 3.14
C LEU A 51 -5.63 -4.54 1.98
N TYR A 52 -5.46 -5.66 1.27
CA TYR A 52 -6.40 -6.03 0.19
C TYR A 52 -7.81 -6.24 0.69
N VAL A 53 -8.00 -6.99 1.79
CA VAL A 53 -9.33 -7.22 2.36
C VAL A 53 -9.96 -5.91 2.85
N HIS A 54 -9.18 -5.03 3.47
CA HIS A 54 -9.62 -3.72 3.94
C HIS A 54 -10.07 -2.82 2.79
N VAL A 55 -9.21 -2.66 1.79
CA VAL A 55 -9.42 -1.80 0.62
C VAL A 55 -10.55 -2.36 -0.24
N TYR A 56 -10.48 -3.64 -0.64
CA TYR A 56 -11.47 -4.25 -1.52
C TYR A 56 -12.82 -4.48 -0.81
N GLY A 57 -12.79 -4.97 0.43
CA GLY A 57 -14.01 -5.15 1.23
C GLY A 57 -14.71 -3.82 1.50
N GLY A 58 -13.94 -2.79 1.86
CA GLY A 58 -14.44 -1.43 1.98
C GLY A 58 -15.08 -0.93 0.69
N PHE A 59 -14.39 -1.08 -0.45
CA PHE A 59 -14.91 -0.69 -1.77
C PHE A 59 -16.23 -1.38 -2.11
N VAL A 60 -16.31 -2.70 -1.95
CA VAL A 60 -17.53 -3.48 -2.24
C VAL A 60 -18.69 -3.04 -1.34
N LEU A 61 -18.45 -2.87 -0.03
CA LEU A 61 -19.47 -2.40 0.91
C LEU A 61 -19.97 -1.00 0.57
N MET A 62 -19.07 -0.12 0.14
CA MET A 62 -19.41 1.24 -0.25
C MET A 62 -20.20 1.29 -1.55
N LEU A 63 -19.81 0.50 -2.56
CA LEU A 63 -20.59 0.33 -3.78
C LEU A 63 -21.99 -0.23 -3.50
N PHE A 64 -22.09 -1.21 -2.59
CA PHE A 64 -23.37 -1.76 -2.17
C PHE A 64 -24.27 -0.69 -1.54
N CYS A 65 -23.75 0.08 -0.58
CA CYS A 65 -24.53 1.14 0.07
C CYS A 65 -24.95 2.24 -0.94
N TYR A 66 -24.05 2.63 -1.82
CA TYR A 66 -24.35 3.57 -2.90
C TYR A 66 -25.47 3.04 -3.83
N PHE A 67 -25.35 1.79 -4.26
CA PHE A 67 -26.34 1.15 -5.13
C PHE A 67 -27.71 1.02 -4.46
N MET A 68 -27.74 0.67 -3.17
CA MET A 68 -28.98 0.63 -2.40
C MET A 68 -29.61 2.02 -2.24
N ALA A 69 -28.82 3.04 -1.93
CA ALA A 69 -29.31 4.42 -1.88
C ALA A 69 -29.86 4.87 -3.24
N PHE A 70 -29.22 4.48 -4.34
CA PHE A 70 -29.68 4.74 -5.70
C PHE A 70 -30.99 4.03 -6.04
N ILE A 71 -31.14 2.74 -5.73
CA ILE A 71 -32.38 1.98 -5.97
C ILE A 71 -33.56 2.60 -5.22
N LEU A 72 -33.33 3.08 -4.00
CA LEU A 72 -34.36 3.64 -3.14
C LEU A 72 -34.70 5.09 -3.47
N TYR A 73 -33.94 5.71 -4.37
CA TYR A 73 -34.23 7.05 -4.85
C TYR A 73 -35.59 7.06 -5.57
N PRO A 74 -36.49 8.02 -5.28
CA PRO A 74 -37.79 8.10 -5.91
C PRO A 74 -37.68 8.18 -7.44
N LYS A 75 -38.35 7.26 -8.14
CA LYS A 75 -38.24 7.15 -9.61
C LYS A 75 -38.81 8.38 -10.31
N GLU A 76 -39.86 8.96 -9.73
CA GLU A 76 -40.51 10.20 -10.13
C GLU A 76 -39.55 11.41 -10.19
N ASN A 77 -38.50 11.42 -9.36
CA ASN A 77 -37.53 12.51 -9.32
C ASN A 77 -36.33 12.28 -10.25
N GLY A 78 -36.19 11.09 -10.82
CA GLY A 78 -35.20 10.73 -11.84
C GLY A 78 -33.76 11.12 -11.48
N TYR A 79 -33.13 10.36 -10.57
CA TYR A 79 -31.73 10.61 -10.20
C TYR A 79 -30.82 10.59 -11.43
N SER A 80 -29.96 11.60 -11.52
CA SER A 80 -28.91 11.75 -12.51
C SER A 80 -27.72 12.41 -11.85
N ILE A 81 -26.54 11.82 -12.00
CA ILE A 81 -25.27 12.38 -11.54
C ILE A 81 -24.97 13.78 -12.12
N PHE A 82 -25.68 14.17 -13.18
CA PHE A 82 -25.57 15.48 -13.81
C PHE A 82 -26.56 16.51 -13.24
N LYS A 83 -27.62 16.09 -12.54
CA LYS A 83 -28.68 16.97 -12.04
C LYS A 83 -28.78 17.00 -10.52
N GLN A 84 -28.55 15.86 -9.86
CA GLN A 84 -28.61 15.72 -8.40
C GLN A 84 -27.23 15.43 -7.79
N THR A 85 -26.93 16.18 -6.74
CA THR A 85 -25.74 15.99 -5.90
C THR A 85 -25.67 14.56 -5.37
N TYR A 86 -24.46 14.09 -5.12
CA TYR A 86 -24.20 12.85 -4.40
C TYR A 86 -24.90 12.86 -3.03
N SER A 87 -24.87 14.00 -2.34
CA SER A 87 -25.56 14.21 -1.07
C SER A 87 -27.10 14.15 -1.14
N ASN A 88 -27.72 14.31 -2.32
CA ASN A 88 -29.17 14.12 -2.47
C ASN A 88 -29.61 12.67 -2.27
N LEU A 89 -28.71 11.69 -2.46
CA LEU A 89 -28.98 10.30 -2.10
C LEU A 89 -29.16 10.12 -0.59
N GLY A 90 -28.68 11.09 0.20
CA GLY A 90 -28.64 11.05 1.65
C GLY A 90 -29.64 11.93 2.39
N SER A 91 -30.59 12.57 1.72
CA SER A 91 -31.41 13.63 2.31
C SER A 91 -32.64 13.11 3.08
N PHE A 92 -33.01 13.79 4.18
CA PHE A 92 -34.29 13.60 4.86
C PHE A 92 -35.48 14.23 4.12
N ASP A 93 -35.23 15.06 3.11
CA ASP A 93 -36.30 15.68 2.35
C ASP A 93 -37.06 14.59 1.55
N SER A 94 -38.39 14.54 1.67
CA SER A 94 -39.24 13.60 0.93
C SER A 94 -39.11 13.75 -0.60
N ILE A 95 -38.79 14.97 -1.06
CA ILE A 95 -38.52 15.31 -2.47
C ILE A 95 -37.14 14.81 -2.91
N SER A 96 -36.25 14.48 -1.98
CA SER A 96 -34.91 13.97 -2.29
C SER A 96 -34.88 12.44 -2.15
N ASN A 97 -34.38 11.90 -1.03
CA ASN A 97 -34.25 10.46 -0.84
C ASN A 97 -34.43 10.01 0.61
N TYR A 98 -35.60 10.30 1.19
CA TYR A 98 -35.93 9.89 2.56
C TYR A 98 -35.83 8.37 2.80
N ARG A 99 -35.85 7.53 1.77
CA ARG A 99 -35.66 6.08 1.94
C ARG A 99 -34.20 5.65 1.77
N GLY A 100 -33.36 6.40 1.09
CA GLY A 100 -31.95 6.05 0.90
C GLY A 100 -31.01 6.67 1.94
N TRP A 101 -31.48 7.61 2.76
CA TRP A 101 -30.61 8.35 3.67
C TRP A 101 -29.79 7.46 4.61
N TYR A 102 -30.36 6.38 5.13
CA TYR A 102 -29.66 5.51 6.07
C TYR A 102 -28.53 4.72 5.37
N PHE A 103 -28.71 4.35 4.09
CA PHE A 103 -27.62 3.77 3.30
C PHE A 103 -26.54 4.78 2.98
N TYR A 104 -26.91 6.03 2.74
CA TYR A 104 -25.93 7.11 2.58
C TYR A 104 -25.15 7.38 3.88
N SER A 105 -25.83 7.44 5.03
CA SER A 105 -25.17 7.59 6.33
C SER A 105 -24.22 6.43 6.62
N LEU A 106 -24.68 5.20 6.37
CA LEU A 106 -23.85 4.00 6.50
C LEU A 106 -22.63 4.04 5.57
N LEU A 107 -22.80 4.49 4.33
CA LEU A 107 -21.72 4.70 3.36
C LEU A 107 -20.67 5.68 3.87
N GLN A 108 -21.08 6.79 4.50
CA GLN A 108 -20.18 7.75 5.10
C GLN A 108 -19.41 7.17 6.30
N PHE A 109 -20.08 6.38 7.15
CA PHE A 109 -19.43 5.66 8.25
C PHE A 109 -18.41 4.63 7.76
N ILE A 110 -18.77 3.82 6.75
CA ILE A 110 -17.84 2.87 6.14
C ILE A 110 -16.64 3.62 5.55
N SER A 111 -16.89 4.73 4.86
CA SER A 111 -15.81 5.58 4.30
C SER A 111 -14.84 6.05 5.37
N PHE A 112 -15.33 6.50 6.53
CA PHE A 112 -14.48 6.85 7.68
C PHE A 112 -13.63 5.66 8.13
N PHE A 113 -14.23 4.49 8.38
CA PHE A 113 -13.51 3.31 8.87
C PHE A 113 -12.52 2.75 7.86
N VAL A 114 -12.76 2.95 6.57
CA VAL A 114 -11.83 2.60 5.50
C VAL A 114 -10.69 3.62 5.44
N ASN A 115 -11.00 4.91 5.35
CA ASN A 115 -10.01 5.96 5.07
C ASN A 115 -9.12 6.30 6.27
N PHE A 116 -9.66 6.23 7.49
CA PHE A 116 -8.92 6.63 8.69
C PHE A 116 -7.65 5.77 8.93
N PRO A 117 -7.72 4.43 8.97
CA PRO A 117 -6.52 3.58 9.01
C PRO A 117 -5.60 3.76 7.80
N MET A 118 -6.18 4.08 6.64
CA MET A 118 -5.42 4.23 5.40
C MET A 118 -4.53 5.48 5.39
N ALA A 119 -4.97 6.57 6.03
CA ALA A 119 -4.14 7.76 6.22
C ALA A 119 -2.84 7.42 6.99
N PHE A 120 -2.96 6.65 8.09
CA PHE A 120 -1.79 6.21 8.86
C PHE A 120 -0.91 5.22 8.09
N TYR A 121 -1.51 4.31 7.33
CA TYR A 121 -0.76 3.41 6.45
C TYR A 121 0.07 4.23 5.46
N GLN A 122 -0.55 5.14 4.71
CA GLN A 122 0.11 6.00 3.72
C GLN A 122 1.24 6.81 4.38
N HIS A 123 0.98 7.43 5.54
CA HIS A 123 2.00 8.12 6.31
C HIS A 123 3.22 7.23 6.63
N TYR A 124 2.97 6.03 7.18
CA TYR A 124 4.03 5.10 7.55
C TYR A 124 4.88 4.68 6.35
N ARG A 125 4.28 4.57 5.16
CA ARG A 125 5.02 4.26 3.93
C ARG A 125 5.83 5.46 3.43
N LEU A 126 5.22 6.63 3.38
CA LEU A 126 5.75 7.81 2.68
C LEU A 126 6.64 8.70 3.55
N LYS A 127 6.64 8.51 4.88
CA LYS A 127 7.54 9.24 5.79
C LYS A 127 9.03 9.01 5.52
N LEU A 128 9.38 7.95 4.79
CA LEU A 128 10.74 7.63 4.37
C LEU A 128 11.25 8.58 3.26
N ILE A 129 10.34 9.21 2.51
CA ILE A 129 10.67 10.19 1.47
C ILE A 129 10.83 11.57 2.11
N ASN A 130 9.79 12.06 2.78
CA ASN A 130 9.83 13.28 3.58
C ASN A 130 8.81 13.18 4.72
N ASN A 131 9.31 13.18 5.96
CA ASN A 131 8.50 12.98 7.14
C ASN A 131 7.49 14.12 7.38
N VAL A 132 7.91 15.38 7.19
CA VAL A 132 7.08 16.56 7.48
C VAL A 132 5.88 16.61 6.55
N ILE A 133 6.10 16.52 5.24
CA ILE A 133 5.01 16.53 4.25
C ILE A 133 4.07 15.34 4.49
N SER A 134 4.62 14.16 4.81
CA SER A 134 3.84 12.96 5.10
C SER A 134 2.96 13.10 6.35
N ILE A 135 3.42 13.79 7.40
CA ILE A 135 2.63 14.09 8.60
C ILE A 135 1.50 15.05 8.27
N ILE A 136 1.78 16.15 7.57
CA ILE A 136 0.76 17.14 7.19
C ILE A 136 -0.32 16.48 6.33
N ALA A 137 0.08 15.67 5.34
CA ALA A 137 -0.84 14.90 4.51
C ALA A 137 -1.69 13.93 5.34
N CYS A 138 -1.09 13.24 6.32
CA CYS A 138 -1.80 12.33 7.22
C CYS A 138 -2.87 13.07 8.05
N ILE A 139 -2.51 14.20 8.65
CA ILE A 139 -3.43 15.00 9.47
C ILE A 139 -4.60 15.49 8.60
N ALA A 140 -4.30 16.00 7.39
CA ALA A 140 -5.32 16.45 6.46
C ALA A 140 -6.29 15.31 6.08
N MET A 141 -5.77 14.11 5.78
CA MET A 141 -6.59 12.93 5.48
C MET A 141 -7.42 12.42 6.66
N VAL A 142 -6.87 12.47 7.88
CA VAL A 142 -7.60 12.11 9.10
C VAL A 142 -8.75 13.10 9.32
N MET A 143 -8.49 14.40 9.19
CA MET A 143 -9.50 15.44 9.30
C MET A 143 -10.63 15.24 8.27
N GLY A 144 -10.27 14.93 7.02
CA GLY A 144 -11.23 14.62 5.97
C GLY A 144 -12.07 13.36 6.28
N SER A 145 -11.45 12.33 6.83
CA SER A 145 -12.15 11.12 7.28
C SER A 145 -13.13 11.43 8.41
N ILE A 146 -12.72 12.25 9.39
CA ILE A 146 -13.60 12.70 10.49
C ILE A 146 -14.79 13.50 9.93
N CYS A 147 -14.57 14.37 8.94
CA CYS A 147 -15.67 15.09 8.28
C CYS A 147 -16.64 14.11 7.59
N GLN A 148 -16.15 13.04 6.94
CA GLN A 148 -17.02 11.99 6.39
C GLN A 148 -17.88 11.34 7.48
N LEU A 149 -17.31 11.01 8.64
CA LEU A 149 -18.08 10.51 9.79
C LEU A 149 -19.23 11.47 10.15
N PHE A 150 -18.95 12.78 10.21
CA PHE A 150 -19.96 13.80 10.50
C PHE A 150 -21.02 13.95 9.41
N LEU A 151 -20.66 13.79 8.12
CA LEU A 151 -21.64 13.75 7.04
C LEU A 151 -22.62 12.56 7.17
N GLY A 152 -22.21 11.49 7.85
CA GLY A 152 -23.11 10.38 8.19
C GLY A 152 -24.17 10.76 9.21
N PHE A 153 -23.86 11.67 10.14
CA PHE A 153 -24.80 12.17 11.16
C PHE A 153 -25.66 13.33 10.68
N PHE A 154 -25.11 14.18 9.82
CA PHE A 154 -25.77 15.39 9.33
C PHE A 154 -26.03 15.26 7.83
N PRO A 155 -27.13 14.61 7.40
CA PRO A 155 -27.49 14.52 6.00
C PRO A 155 -27.89 15.89 5.42
N ALA A 156 -27.88 16.01 4.09
CA ALA A 156 -28.33 17.22 3.42
C ALA A 156 -29.84 17.41 3.61
N SER A 157 -30.25 18.27 4.55
CA SER A 157 -31.65 18.51 4.91
C SER A 157 -31.91 20.00 5.12
N ILE A 158 -33.13 20.45 4.82
CA ILE A 158 -33.61 21.81 5.17
C ILE A 158 -34.23 21.88 6.57
N GLU A 159 -34.16 20.82 7.36
CA GLU A 159 -34.72 20.81 8.70
C GLU A 159 -33.83 21.62 9.69
N PRO A 160 -34.44 22.36 10.63
CA PRO A 160 -33.70 23.03 11.69
C PRO A 160 -33.14 22.01 12.70
N LEU A 161 -31.86 22.12 13.05
CA LEU A 161 -31.27 21.34 14.14
C LEU A 161 -31.61 21.98 15.50
N TYR A 162 -31.40 23.29 15.60
CA TYR A 162 -31.67 24.06 16.82
C TYR A 162 -31.83 25.55 16.50
N LYS A 163 -32.97 26.14 16.86
CA LYS A 163 -33.30 27.54 16.59
C LYS A 163 -33.08 27.90 15.10
N THR A 164 -32.07 28.71 14.81
CA THR A 164 -31.72 29.21 13.47
C THR A 164 -30.66 28.38 12.76
N ILE A 165 -30.11 27.34 13.40
CA ILE A 165 -29.08 26.49 12.82
C ILE A 165 -29.74 25.38 12.01
N MET A 166 -29.51 25.36 10.70
CA MET A 166 -30.05 24.35 9.79
C MET A 166 -29.09 23.15 9.71
N ILE A 167 -29.63 21.92 9.64
CA ILE A 167 -28.81 20.71 9.43
C ILE A 167 -28.00 20.84 8.13
N GLY A 168 -28.62 21.38 7.08
CA GLY A 168 -27.97 21.65 5.80
C GLY A 168 -26.74 22.57 5.89
N ASP A 169 -26.74 23.56 6.79
CA ASP A 169 -25.59 24.45 6.97
C ASP A 169 -24.41 23.70 7.57
N ILE A 170 -24.68 22.84 8.57
CA ILE A 170 -23.66 21.97 9.17
C ILE A 170 -23.15 20.99 8.12
N HIS A 171 -24.04 20.31 7.38
CA HIS A 171 -23.70 19.39 6.31
C HIS A 171 -22.75 20.06 5.30
N ASN A 172 -23.11 21.25 4.82
CA ASN A 172 -22.31 21.98 3.84
C ASN A 172 -20.94 22.34 4.40
N ASN A 173 -20.86 22.89 5.61
CA ASN A 173 -19.59 23.28 6.24
C ASN A 173 -18.66 22.07 6.47
N VAL A 174 -19.21 20.96 6.98
CA VAL A 174 -18.49 19.69 7.14
C VAL A 174 -18.05 19.14 5.78
N GLY A 175 -18.93 19.20 4.76
CA GLY A 175 -18.63 18.76 3.41
C GLY A 175 -17.48 19.55 2.78
N TYR A 176 -17.51 20.88 2.87
CA TYR A 176 -16.43 21.74 2.36
C TYR A 176 -15.11 21.54 3.11
N THR A 177 -15.17 21.39 4.44
CA THR A 177 -13.97 21.13 5.26
C THR A 177 -13.37 19.77 4.94
N GLY A 178 -14.21 18.73 4.83
CA GLY A 178 -13.82 17.39 4.43
C GLY A 178 -13.22 17.36 3.03
N PHE A 179 -13.83 18.10 2.09
CA PHE A 179 -13.33 18.27 0.74
C PHE A 179 -11.93 18.89 0.73
N ALA A 180 -11.76 20.06 1.35
CA ALA A 180 -10.51 20.80 1.31
C ALA A 180 -9.36 20.01 1.97
N SER A 181 -9.67 19.31 3.07
CA SER A 181 -8.69 18.52 3.80
C SER A 181 -8.26 17.25 3.07
N CYS A 182 -9.19 16.47 2.49
CA CYS A 182 -8.83 15.34 1.64
C CYS A 182 -8.04 15.78 0.40
N LEU A 183 -8.47 16.86 -0.27
CA LEU A 183 -7.77 17.38 -1.44
C LEU A 183 -6.33 17.78 -1.11
N LEU A 184 -6.12 18.49 0.00
CA LEU A 184 -4.79 18.84 0.47
C LEU A 184 -3.94 17.60 0.74
N GLY A 185 -4.50 16.60 1.43
CA GLY A 185 -3.82 15.33 1.68
C GLY A 185 -3.36 14.63 0.39
N TYR A 186 -4.21 14.61 -0.63
CA TYR A 186 -3.90 14.00 -1.93
C TYR A 186 -2.82 14.74 -2.69
N VAL A 187 -2.91 16.07 -2.74
CA VAL A 187 -1.89 16.89 -3.39
C VAL A 187 -0.54 16.65 -2.71
N LEU A 188 -0.48 16.63 -1.38
CA LEU A 188 0.77 16.39 -0.65
C LEU A 188 1.32 14.97 -0.85
N TYR A 189 0.48 13.94 -0.84
CA TYR A 189 0.93 12.57 -1.16
C TYR A 189 1.38 12.40 -2.62
N SER A 190 0.77 13.14 -3.54
CA SER A 190 1.19 13.20 -4.94
C SER A 190 2.55 13.89 -5.09
N VAL A 191 2.74 15.02 -4.40
CA VAL A 191 4.03 15.74 -4.34
C VAL A 191 5.12 14.83 -3.78
N LEU A 192 4.86 14.07 -2.70
CA LEU A 192 5.81 13.07 -2.20
C LEU A 192 6.17 12.02 -3.25
N SER A 193 5.21 11.60 -4.07
CA SER A 193 5.45 10.63 -5.13
C SER A 193 6.31 11.20 -6.26
N VAL A 194 6.13 12.49 -6.58
CA VAL A 194 6.99 13.22 -7.52
C VAL A 194 8.39 13.41 -6.94
N ILE A 195 8.51 13.78 -5.67
CA ILE A 195 9.80 13.91 -4.96
C ILE A 195 10.55 12.58 -4.95
N ASP A 196 9.89 11.46 -4.66
CA ASP A 196 10.52 10.14 -4.71
C ASP A 196 11.11 9.86 -6.10
N ARG A 197 10.41 10.25 -7.16
CA ARG A 197 10.87 10.09 -8.54
C ARG A 197 12.03 11.01 -8.91
N THR A 198 11.94 12.30 -8.59
CA THR A 198 12.94 13.30 -9.02
C THR A 198 14.18 13.30 -8.12
N CYS A 199 14.02 13.02 -6.84
CA CYS A 199 15.10 13.05 -5.86
C CYS A 199 15.71 11.67 -5.55
N SER A 200 15.09 10.56 -5.94
CA SER A 200 15.77 9.25 -5.90
C SER A 200 16.91 9.23 -6.92
N LYS A 201 18.09 9.67 -6.49
CA LYS A 201 19.37 9.35 -7.13
C LYS A 201 19.67 7.83 -7.08
N ASN A 202 18.88 7.07 -6.34
CA ASN A 202 18.98 5.62 -6.20
C ASN A 202 18.35 4.93 -7.43
N LYS A 203 19.04 3.94 -7.99
CA LYS A 203 18.59 3.10 -9.13
C LYS A 203 17.28 2.30 -8.87
N HIS A 204 16.72 2.41 -7.67
CA HIS A 204 15.54 1.69 -7.22
C HIS A 204 14.61 2.68 -6.51
N PRO A 205 13.70 3.32 -7.24
CA PRO A 205 12.72 4.19 -6.63
C PRO A 205 11.88 3.43 -5.62
N ILE A 206 11.45 4.12 -4.56
CA ILE A 206 10.58 3.49 -3.58
C ILE A 206 9.29 3.14 -4.27
N LEU A 207 8.68 4.01 -5.07
CA LEU A 207 7.41 3.76 -5.74
C LEU A 207 7.56 3.20 -7.17
N ASN A 208 6.57 2.41 -7.62
CA ASN A 208 6.50 2.02 -9.03
C ASN A 208 5.98 3.20 -9.89
N HIS A 209 6.90 3.87 -10.58
CA HIS A 209 6.63 5.14 -11.27
C HIS A 209 5.51 5.09 -12.31
N ILE A 210 5.33 3.99 -13.06
CA ILE A 210 4.26 3.91 -14.06
C ILE A 210 2.89 4.02 -13.39
N LYS A 211 2.73 3.36 -12.25
CA LYS A 211 1.48 3.38 -11.49
C LYS A 211 1.28 4.72 -10.77
N VAL A 212 2.37 5.35 -10.35
CA VAL A 212 2.34 6.70 -9.76
C VAL A 212 1.94 7.75 -10.79
N ASP A 213 2.46 7.67 -12.01
CA ASP A 213 2.17 8.64 -13.07
C ASP A 213 0.70 8.62 -13.48
N LEU A 214 0.10 7.43 -13.55
CA LEU A 214 -1.35 7.27 -13.76
C LEU A 214 -2.16 7.96 -12.66
N ILE A 215 -1.76 7.79 -11.39
CA ILE A 215 -2.44 8.40 -10.26
C ILE A 215 -2.25 9.91 -10.26
N LEU A 216 -1.05 10.40 -10.57
CA LEU A 216 -0.77 11.82 -10.66
C LEU A 216 -1.55 12.48 -11.79
N ALA A 217 -1.57 11.86 -12.98
CA ALA A 217 -2.36 12.32 -14.11
C ALA A 217 -3.84 12.37 -13.76
N PHE A 218 -4.35 11.33 -13.10
CA PHE A 218 -5.73 11.31 -12.61
C PHE A 218 -6.01 12.49 -11.66
N ILE A 219 -5.15 12.73 -10.66
CA ILE A 219 -5.33 13.82 -9.69
C ILE A 219 -5.27 15.18 -10.38
N ILE A 220 -4.36 15.39 -11.33
CA ILE A 220 -4.28 16.64 -12.10
C ILE A 220 -5.56 16.86 -12.89
N ILE A 221 -6.04 15.84 -13.61
CA ILE A 221 -7.30 15.93 -14.36
C ILE A 221 -8.46 16.27 -13.42
N MET A 222 -8.55 15.59 -12.28
CA MET A 222 -9.60 15.83 -11.30
C MET A 222 -9.51 17.23 -10.68
N PHE A 223 -8.30 17.71 -10.39
CA PHE A 223 -8.06 19.06 -9.88
C PHE A 223 -8.46 20.13 -10.90
N LEU A 224 -8.13 19.92 -12.18
CA LEU A 224 -8.52 20.82 -13.27
C LEU A 224 -10.04 20.85 -13.44
N LEU A 225 -10.69 19.68 -13.55
CA LEU A 225 -12.16 19.58 -13.64
C LEU A 225 -12.84 20.27 -12.45
N THR A 226 -12.29 20.06 -11.24
CA THR A 226 -12.79 20.66 -10.02
C THR A 226 -12.65 22.18 -10.03
N THR A 227 -11.48 22.68 -10.38
CA THR A 227 -11.21 24.12 -10.45
C THR A 227 -12.09 24.79 -11.49
N THR A 228 -12.22 24.19 -12.69
CA THR A 228 -13.11 24.70 -13.75
C THR A 228 -14.56 24.74 -13.29
N ALA A 229 -15.04 23.72 -12.59
CA ALA A 229 -16.40 23.70 -12.04
C ALA A 229 -16.60 24.79 -10.97
N ILE A 230 -15.66 24.93 -10.03
CA ILE A 230 -15.69 25.98 -9.00
C ILE A 230 -15.64 27.38 -9.61
N CYS A 231 -14.76 27.62 -10.58
CA CYS A 231 -14.67 28.91 -11.27
C CYS A 231 -15.95 29.22 -12.06
N SER A 232 -16.51 28.22 -12.76
CA SER A 232 -17.79 28.36 -13.44
C SER A 232 -18.89 28.73 -12.45
N TRP A 233 -18.88 28.09 -11.28
CA TRP A 233 -19.84 28.35 -10.23
C TRP A 233 -19.67 29.75 -9.60
N LEU A 234 -18.48 30.12 -9.15
CA LEU A 234 -18.27 31.37 -8.42
C LEU A 234 -18.27 32.61 -9.31
N VAL A 235 -17.95 32.46 -10.60
CA VAL A 235 -17.75 33.61 -11.51
C VAL A 235 -18.84 33.69 -12.58
N ILE A 236 -19.25 32.57 -13.17
CA ILE A 236 -20.19 32.57 -14.30
C ILE A 236 -21.63 32.59 -13.81
N TYR A 237 -21.97 31.79 -12.79
CA TYR A 237 -23.34 31.69 -12.31
C TYR A 237 -23.93 33.02 -11.78
N PRO A 238 -23.24 33.81 -10.93
CA PRO A 238 -23.77 35.10 -10.49
C PRO A 238 -24.08 36.04 -11.66
N LYS A 239 -23.21 36.07 -12.69
CA LYS A 239 -23.41 36.87 -13.90
C LYS A 239 -24.60 36.40 -14.74
N LEU A 240 -24.83 35.08 -14.79
CA LEU A 240 -26.00 34.51 -15.47
C LEU A 240 -27.29 34.82 -14.74
N LYS A 241 -27.28 34.79 -13.41
CA LYS A 241 -28.41 35.12 -12.53
C LYS A 241 -28.73 36.62 -12.55
N GLU A 242 -27.72 37.48 -12.65
CA GLU A 242 -27.90 38.92 -12.87
C GLU A 242 -28.59 39.20 -14.22
N LYS A 243 -28.15 38.51 -15.29
CA LYS A 243 -28.76 38.63 -16.62
C LYS A 243 -30.15 37.99 -16.74
N ASN A 244 -30.45 36.99 -15.91
CA ASN A 244 -31.72 36.28 -15.91
C ASN A 244 -32.23 36.18 -14.47
N PRO A 245 -32.87 37.25 -13.94
CA PRO A 245 -33.32 37.29 -12.55
C PRO A 245 -34.24 36.14 -12.15
N ASP A 246 -35.02 35.60 -13.10
CA ASP A 246 -35.95 34.48 -12.89
C ASP A 246 -35.26 33.11 -12.81
N MET A 247 -33.94 33.05 -13.07
CA MET A 247 -33.20 31.79 -12.99
C MET A 247 -33.31 31.21 -11.57
N PRO A 248 -33.50 29.90 -11.37
CA PRO A 248 -33.79 29.36 -10.05
C PRO A 248 -32.66 29.60 -9.02
N ASN A 249 -32.96 29.43 -7.75
CA ASN A 249 -32.02 29.58 -6.63
C ASN A 249 -30.85 28.57 -6.78
N PHE A 250 -29.74 28.79 -6.07
CA PHE A 250 -28.53 27.94 -6.00
C PHE A 250 -28.79 26.43 -6.20
N ARG A 251 -29.74 25.88 -5.45
CA ARG A 251 -30.04 24.43 -5.37
C ARG A 251 -30.75 23.88 -6.61
N THR A 252 -31.48 24.73 -7.31
CA THR A 252 -32.26 24.42 -8.51
C THR A 252 -31.52 24.82 -9.78
N ALA A 253 -30.67 25.84 -9.75
CA ALA A 253 -29.83 26.24 -10.88
C ALA A 253 -28.82 25.17 -11.33
N SER A 254 -28.40 24.31 -10.40
CA SER A 254 -27.59 23.12 -10.71
C SER A 254 -28.28 22.17 -11.71
N GLN A 255 -29.61 22.22 -11.83
CA GLN A 255 -30.36 21.40 -12.78
C GLN A 255 -30.34 21.95 -14.20
N TYR A 256 -29.93 23.21 -14.39
CA TYR A 256 -30.01 23.94 -15.67
C TYR A 256 -28.64 24.27 -16.28
N THR A 257 -27.53 23.85 -15.65
CA THR A 257 -26.17 24.14 -16.12
C THR A 257 -25.34 22.86 -16.22
N VAL A 258 -24.58 22.71 -17.31
CA VAL A 258 -23.75 21.49 -17.57
C VAL A 258 -22.53 21.43 -16.63
N PHE A 259 -22.09 22.57 -16.08
CA PHE A 259 -21.01 22.68 -15.08
C PHE A 259 -21.56 23.03 -13.69
N CYS A 260 -22.52 22.24 -13.24
CA CYS A 260 -23.20 22.44 -11.97
C CYS A 260 -22.42 21.87 -10.78
N PHE A 261 -22.64 22.46 -9.60
CA PHE A 261 -22.15 22.00 -8.29
C PHE A 261 -22.32 20.48 -8.08
N THR A 262 -23.44 19.94 -8.57
CA THR A 262 -23.74 18.51 -8.60
C THR A 262 -22.66 17.64 -9.25
N MET A 263 -22.20 18.04 -10.44
CA MET A 263 -21.24 17.23 -11.21
C MET A 263 -19.86 17.24 -10.54
N TRP A 264 -19.48 18.40 -9.97
CA TRP A 264 -18.27 18.55 -9.17
C TRP A 264 -18.25 17.61 -7.97
N GLU A 265 -19.31 17.58 -7.17
CA GLU A 265 -19.36 16.76 -5.96
C GLU A 265 -19.22 15.26 -6.32
N ASN A 266 -19.94 14.81 -7.35
CA ASN A 266 -19.84 13.44 -7.86
C ASN A 266 -18.42 13.09 -8.31
N PHE A 267 -17.83 13.92 -9.19
CA PHE A 267 -16.46 13.71 -9.68
C PHE A 267 -15.45 13.67 -8.54
N PHE A 268 -15.57 14.59 -7.59
CA PHE A 268 -14.70 14.61 -6.44
C PHE A 268 -14.84 13.33 -5.62
N VAL A 269 -16.06 12.93 -5.25
CA VAL A 269 -16.30 11.71 -4.46
C VAL A 269 -15.76 10.46 -5.18
N TYR A 270 -15.98 10.34 -6.48
CA TYR A 270 -15.42 9.23 -7.26
C TYR A 270 -13.88 9.27 -7.28
N SER A 271 -13.28 10.45 -7.40
CA SER A 271 -11.83 10.58 -7.31
C SER A 271 -11.28 10.27 -5.93
N LEU A 272 -12.01 10.61 -4.87
CA LEU A 272 -11.65 10.22 -3.52
C LEU A 272 -11.59 8.70 -3.40
N TYR A 273 -12.61 8.01 -3.90
CA TYR A 273 -12.64 6.55 -3.88
C TYR A 273 -11.51 5.96 -4.71
N ILE A 274 -11.36 6.37 -5.96
CA ILE A 274 -10.30 5.87 -6.84
C ILE A 274 -8.92 6.07 -6.19
N PHE A 275 -8.64 7.26 -5.65
CA PHE A 275 -7.38 7.52 -4.98
C PHE A 275 -7.20 6.64 -3.75
N ASN A 276 -8.16 6.62 -2.82
CA ASN A 276 -8.05 5.86 -1.57
C ASN A 276 -8.00 4.36 -1.78
N PHE A 277 -8.56 3.83 -2.88
CA PHE A 277 -8.50 2.41 -3.17
C PHE A 277 -7.26 2.01 -3.97
N ILE A 278 -6.86 2.81 -4.97
CA ILE A 278 -5.76 2.45 -5.87
C ILE A 278 -4.41 2.84 -5.26
N PHE A 279 -4.27 4.05 -4.74
CA PHE A 279 -2.98 4.57 -4.27
C PHE A 279 -2.30 3.68 -3.22
N PRO A 280 -2.99 3.16 -2.20
CA PRO A 280 -2.34 2.30 -1.22
C PRO A 280 -1.88 0.96 -1.75
N LEU A 281 -2.53 0.45 -2.80
CA LEU A 281 -2.14 -0.78 -3.49
C LEU A 281 -0.92 -0.57 -4.41
N VAL A 282 -0.67 0.67 -4.79
CA VAL A 282 0.49 1.07 -5.61
C VAL A 282 1.73 1.33 -4.75
N ILE A 283 1.57 1.78 -3.50
CA ILE A 283 2.70 1.98 -2.60
C ILE A 283 3.34 0.62 -2.25
N PRO A 284 4.58 0.35 -2.69
CA PRO A 284 5.23 -0.94 -2.45
C PRO A 284 5.62 -1.07 -0.98
N ARG A 285 6.00 -2.28 -0.53
CA ARG A 285 6.17 -2.63 0.89
C ARG A 285 7.59 -2.43 1.40
N ARG A 286 7.73 -2.30 2.74
CA ARG A 286 9.04 -2.15 3.42
C ARG A 286 9.87 -3.41 3.20
N THR A 287 9.20 -4.55 3.17
CA THR A 287 9.77 -5.86 2.85
C THR A 287 10.35 -5.90 1.46
N ASP A 288 9.73 -5.26 0.47
CA ASP A 288 10.22 -5.26 -0.91
C ASP A 288 11.55 -4.51 -0.99
N GLY A 289 11.68 -3.40 -0.24
CA GLY A 289 12.93 -2.65 -0.09
C GLY A 289 14.02 -3.40 0.68
N ILE A 290 13.68 -4.11 1.76
CA ILE A 290 14.64 -4.92 2.53
C ILE A 290 15.12 -6.14 1.72
N VAL A 291 14.21 -6.82 1.02
CA VAL A 291 14.56 -7.93 0.10
C VAL A 291 15.41 -7.42 -1.05
N CYS A 292 15.13 -6.23 -1.58
CA CYS A 292 15.98 -5.60 -2.60
C CYS A 292 17.35 -5.20 -2.03
N ALA A 293 17.41 -4.62 -0.83
CA ALA A 293 18.67 -4.28 -0.16
C ALA A 293 19.50 -5.53 0.19
N GLN A 294 18.86 -6.63 0.57
CA GLN A 294 19.52 -7.92 0.76
C GLN A 294 20.02 -8.50 -0.57
N LYS A 295 19.22 -8.44 -1.64
CA LYS A 295 19.66 -8.83 -3.00
C LYS A 295 20.80 -7.97 -3.52
N ILE A 296 20.80 -6.67 -3.25
CA ILE A 296 21.87 -5.74 -3.60
C ILE A 296 23.11 -6.01 -2.75
N SER A 297 22.97 -6.19 -1.43
CA SER A 297 24.05 -6.60 -0.53
C SER A 297 24.70 -7.89 -1.00
N GLN A 298 23.91 -8.92 -1.34
CA GLN A 298 24.41 -10.17 -1.92
C GLN A 298 25.09 -9.96 -3.29
N LYS A 299 24.57 -9.07 -4.14
CA LYS A 299 25.16 -8.75 -5.46
C LYS A 299 26.44 -7.92 -5.36
N VAL A 300 26.54 -7.01 -4.39
CA VAL A 300 27.71 -6.15 -4.12
C VAL A 300 28.79 -6.94 -3.40
N ILE A 301 28.44 -7.77 -2.40
CA ILE A 301 29.37 -8.72 -1.78
C ILE A 301 29.85 -9.73 -2.83
N GLY A 302 28.97 -10.17 -3.71
CA GLY A 302 29.32 -11.03 -4.85
C GLY A 302 30.27 -10.37 -5.85
N LYS A 303 30.10 -9.07 -6.16
CA LYS A 303 30.97 -8.31 -7.08
C LYS A 303 32.27 -7.80 -6.45
N ARG A 304 32.29 -7.39 -5.17
CA ARG A 304 33.52 -7.04 -4.46
C ARG A 304 34.42 -8.27 -4.32
N LYS A 305 33.84 -9.44 -4.02
CA LYS A 305 34.54 -10.74 -4.11
C LYS A 305 34.90 -11.19 -5.54
N GLU A 306 34.61 -10.42 -6.58
CA GLU A 306 34.99 -10.75 -7.96
C GLU A 306 36.03 -9.76 -8.52
N VAL A 307 36.07 -8.51 -7.99
CA VAL A 307 37.00 -7.45 -8.41
C VAL A 307 38.23 -7.36 -7.49
N GLU A 308 38.11 -7.55 -6.17
CA GLU A 308 39.27 -7.71 -5.28
C GLU A 308 39.91 -9.11 -5.41
N LEU A 309 39.15 -10.08 -5.92
CA LEU A 309 39.59 -11.48 -6.08
C LEU A 309 40.34 -11.75 -7.39
N LYS A 310 40.27 -10.85 -8.37
CA LYS A 310 41.04 -10.96 -9.62
C LYS A 310 42.34 -10.17 -9.63
N THR A 311 42.48 -9.14 -8.80
CA THR A 311 43.63 -8.22 -8.88
C THR A 311 44.64 -8.38 -7.74
N ASP A 312 44.22 -8.86 -6.56
CA ASP A 312 45.12 -9.01 -5.40
C ASP A 312 45.34 -10.47 -4.94
N LEU A 313 44.69 -11.41 -5.65
CA LEU A 313 44.52 -12.78 -5.20
C LEU A 313 45.30 -13.83 -6.01
N SER A 314 45.96 -13.44 -7.11
CA SER A 314 46.93 -14.30 -7.79
C SER A 314 48.34 -14.24 -7.19
N LYS A 315 48.65 -13.26 -6.32
CA LYS A 315 50.01 -13.07 -5.77
C LYS A 315 50.15 -13.27 -4.25
N LYS A 316 49.09 -13.20 -3.45
CA LYS A 316 49.25 -13.16 -1.97
C LYS A 316 48.46 -14.22 -1.17
N TYR A 317 47.61 -15.03 -1.81
CA TYR A 317 46.61 -15.84 -1.08
C TYR A 317 46.53 -17.32 -1.50
N SER A 318 47.60 -17.92 -2.02
CA SER A 318 47.67 -19.40 -2.16
C SER A 318 47.62 -20.14 -0.82
N ASN A 319 47.82 -19.45 0.32
CA ASN A 319 47.90 -20.08 1.64
C ASN A 319 46.92 -19.56 2.72
N ILE A 320 46.01 -18.61 2.40
CA ILE A 320 45.17 -17.95 3.43
C ILE A 320 43.65 -18.14 3.19
N PHE A 321 43.22 -18.92 2.18
CA PHE A 321 41.81 -19.34 2.05
C PHE A 321 41.44 -20.52 2.96
N LYS A 322 41.68 -20.33 4.26
CA LYS A 322 41.21 -21.18 5.35
C LYS A 322 40.15 -20.49 6.23
N VAL A 323 39.48 -19.44 5.74
CA VAL A 323 38.26 -18.94 6.37
C VAL A 323 37.05 -19.49 5.61
N LYS A 324 36.63 -20.67 6.07
CA LYS A 324 35.46 -21.44 5.63
C LYS A 324 34.18 -20.89 6.30
N ASN A 325 33.08 -20.94 5.55
CA ASN A 325 31.70 -21.12 6.03
C ASN A 325 30.93 -19.91 6.63
N VAL A 326 30.36 -19.08 5.76
CA VAL A 326 28.89 -18.92 5.85
C VAL A 326 28.37 -20.11 5.05
N SER A 327 27.86 -21.15 5.71
CA SER A 327 27.55 -22.40 5.03
C SER A 327 26.41 -22.15 4.02
N CYS A 328 26.63 -22.53 2.75
CA CYS A 328 25.56 -22.59 1.73
C CYS A 328 24.33 -23.33 2.26
N VAL A 329 24.54 -24.24 3.23
CA VAL A 329 23.53 -24.93 4.03
C VAL A 329 22.52 -23.99 4.68
N SER A 330 22.93 -22.95 5.42
CA SER A 330 21.97 -22.05 6.10
C SER A 330 21.08 -21.28 5.12
N LEU A 331 21.62 -20.93 3.96
CA LEU A 331 20.89 -20.26 2.88
C LEU A 331 19.91 -21.21 2.20
N LEU A 332 20.33 -22.47 2.00
CA LEU A 332 19.49 -23.53 1.43
C LEU A 332 18.35 -23.92 2.36
N GLU A 333 18.57 -24.00 3.67
CA GLU A 333 17.52 -24.24 4.67
C GLU A 333 16.46 -23.13 4.62
N HIS A 334 16.89 -21.87 4.56
CA HIS A 334 15.97 -20.75 4.43
C HIS A 334 15.21 -20.73 3.10
N LEU A 335 15.82 -21.16 2.00
CA LEU A 335 15.17 -21.24 0.69
C LEU A 335 14.21 -22.45 0.59
N ALA A 336 14.54 -23.57 1.22
CA ALA A 336 13.69 -24.76 1.28
C ALA A 336 12.43 -24.51 2.13
N ASP A 337 12.54 -23.72 3.19
CA ASP A 337 11.41 -23.31 4.04
C ASP A 337 10.62 -22.11 3.49
N TYR A 338 11.11 -21.47 2.41
CA TYR A 338 10.42 -20.33 1.81
C TYR A 338 9.26 -20.82 0.95
N GLU A 339 8.03 -20.49 1.35
CA GLU A 339 6.79 -20.98 0.72
C GLU A 339 6.69 -20.62 -0.77
N GLU A 340 7.21 -19.45 -1.18
CA GLU A 340 7.28 -19.04 -2.60
C GLU A 340 8.29 -19.85 -3.43
N VAL A 341 9.34 -20.42 -2.83
CA VAL A 341 10.34 -21.22 -3.57
C VAL A 341 9.99 -22.71 -3.53
N SER A 342 9.58 -23.21 -2.37
CA SER A 342 9.16 -24.60 -2.17
C SER A 342 7.87 -24.95 -2.90
N GLY A 343 6.94 -24.00 -3.07
CA GLY A 343 5.72 -24.18 -3.86
C GLY A 343 5.96 -24.28 -5.38
N LEU A 344 7.14 -23.83 -5.85
CA LEU A 344 7.51 -23.79 -7.28
C LEU A 344 8.43 -24.93 -7.71
N LEU A 345 8.88 -25.75 -6.76
CA LEU A 345 9.76 -26.88 -6.98
C LEU A 345 9.01 -28.18 -6.71
N SER A 346 9.38 -29.27 -7.40
CA SER A 346 8.79 -30.56 -7.07
C SER A 346 9.16 -30.98 -5.64
N LYS A 347 8.32 -31.82 -5.01
CA LYS A 347 8.64 -32.40 -3.69
C LYS A 347 10.01 -33.09 -3.68
N ARG A 348 10.41 -33.67 -4.81
CA ARG A 348 11.73 -34.29 -5.00
C ARG A 348 12.83 -33.23 -4.98
N SER A 349 12.68 -32.13 -5.70
CA SER A 349 13.63 -31.00 -5.71
C SER A 349 13.77 -30.32 -4.34
N VAL A 350 12.67 -30.15 -3.60
CA VAL A 350 12.71 -29.64 -2.22
C VAL A 350 13.46 -30.61 -1.31
N GLN A 351 13.18 -31.92 -1.37
CA GLN A 351 13.92 -32.94 -0.63
C GLN A 351 15.41 -32.96 -0.98
N THR A 352 15.76 -32.78 -2.25
CA THR A 352 17.16 -32.67 -2.71
C THR A 352 17.85 -31.45 -2.10
N LEU A 353 17.19 -30.28 -2.10
CA LEU A 353 17.72 -29.07 -1.46
C LEU A 353 17.92 -29.26 0.05
N THR A 354 16.99 -29.93 0.74
CA THR A 354 17.10 -30.28 2.16
C THR A 354 18.24 -31.28 2.43
N LYS A 355 18.42 -32.29 1.56
CA LYS A 355 19.53 -33.25 1.69
C LYS A 355 20.89 -32.58 1.48
N ILE A 356 20.99 -31.68 0.49
CA ILE A 356 22.19 -30.87 0.25
C ILE A 356 22.47 -29.97 1.46
N SER A 357 21.44 -29.35 2.05
CA SER A 357 21.62 -28.51 3.23
C SER A 357 22.08 -29.33 4.44
N GLN A 358 21.57 -30.55 4.63
CA GLN A 358 21.97 -31.41 5.73
C GLN A 358 23.37 -32.06 5.56
N GLY A 359 24.07 -31.79 4.47
CA GLY A 359 25.42 -32.30 4.24
C GLY A 359 25.49 -33.79 3.92
N PHE A 360 24.41 -34.38 3.39
CA PHE A 360 24.43 -35.77 2.94
C PHE A 360 25.40 -35.98 1.76
N ASP A 361 26.07 -37.14 1.77
CA ASP A 361 27.17 -37.48 0.89
C ASP A 361 26.80 -37.39 -0.61
N THR A 362 27.71 -36.78 -1.38
CA THR A 362 27.43 -36.20 -2.71
C THR A 362 27.25 -37.21 -3.84
N ASP A 363 27.59 -38.46 -3.61
CA ASP A 363 27.65 -39.49 -4.67
C ASP A 363 26.27 -40.04 -5.05
N LEU A 364 25.26 -39.87 -4.20
CA LEU A 364 23.86 -40.21 -4.48
C LEU A 364 23.06 -39.10 -5.20
N LEU A 365 23.66 -37.93 -5.42
CA LEU A 365 22.94 -36.70 -5.78
C LEU A 365 23.06 -36.26 -7.24
N ASN A 366 23.87 -36.90 -8.09
CA ASN A 366 24.10 -36.37 -9.44
C ASN A 366 22.84 -36.32 -10.32
N SER A 367 22.00 -37.37 -10.29
CA SER A 367 20.73 -37.38 -11.03
C SER A 367 19.73 -36.36 -10.47
N ASP A 368 19.63 -36.26 -9.14
CA ASP A 368 18.73 -35.32 -8.47
C ASP A 368 19.17 -33.86 -8.63
N LYS A 369 20.48 -33.58 -8.68
CA LYS A 369 21.04 -32.25 -9.01
C LYS A 369 20.70 -31.86 -10.45
N ILE A 370 20.76 -32.80 -11.39
CA ILE A 370 20.38 -32.55 -12.79
C ILE A 370 18.88 -32.23 -12.89
N THR A 371 18.02 -33.01 -12.22
CA THR A 371 16.57 -32.74 -12.18
C THR A 371 16.26 -31.39 -11.56
N LEU A 372 16.89 -31.05 -10.43
CA LEU A 372 16.74 -29.77 -9.76
C LEU A 372 17.22 -28.60 -10.64
N LYS A 373 18.39 -28.72 -11.27
CA LYS A 373 18.90 -27.72 -12.23
C LYS A 373 17.94 -27.54 -13.41
N LYS A 374 17.33 -28.61 -13.91
CA LYS A 374 16.35 -28.55 -15.00
C LYS A 374 15.05 -27.84 -14.57
N GLU A 375 14.48 -28.17 -13.42
CA GLU A 375 13.29 -27.47 -12.89
C GLU A 375 13.55 -25.98 -12.66
N ILE A 376 14.73 -25.64 -12.12
CA ILE A 376 15.14 -24.25 -11.95
C ILE A 376 15.25 -23.53 -13.29
N LYS A 377 15.77 -24.20 -14.33
CA LYS A 377 15.90 -23.66 -15.69
C LYS A 377 14.56 -23.46 -16.39
N ASP A 378 13.63 -24.38 -16.19
CA ASP A 378 12.39 -24.45 -16.96
C ASP A 378 11.24 -23.67 -16.28
N ASN A 379 11.39 -23.26 -15.00
CA ASN A 379 10.40 -22.45 -14.28
C ASN A 379 10.80 -20.96 -14.25
N ASP A 380 10.11 -20.11 -15.01
CA ASP A 380 10.41 -18.67 -15.14
C ASP A 380 10.12 -17.86 -13.89
N GLU A 381 9.23 -18.34 -13.01
CA GLU A 381 8.96 -17.69 -11.72
C GLU A 381 10.15 -17.80 -10.76
N LEU A 382 11.06 -18.76 -10.99
CA LEU A 382 12.31 -18.91 -10.25
C LEU A 382 13.44 -18.01 -10.73
N TRP A 383 13.25 -17.22 -11.81
CA TRP A 383 14.27 -16.28 -12.34
C TRP A 383 15.00 -15.48 -11.24
N PRO A 384 14.32 -14.90 -10.23
CA PRO A 384 14.99 -14.11 -9.20
C PRO A 384 15.95 -14.92 -8.32
N TRP A 385 15.80 -16.25 -8.30
CA TRP A 385 16.48 -17.19 -7.42
C TRP A 385 17.46 -18.11 -8.15
N ARG A 386 17.33 -18.29 -9.48
CA ARG A 386 18.13 -19.20 -10.32
C ARG A 386 19.62 -19.15 -9.98
N ARG A 387 20.22 -17.95 -9.97
CA ARG A 387 21.67 -17.78 -9.77
C ARG A 387 22.14 -18.19 -8.37
N ILE A 388 21.29 -18.05 -7.36
CA ILE A 388 21.60 -18.47 -5.99
C ILE A 388 21.47 -19.99 -5.90
N LEU A 389 20.38 -20.55 -6.41
CA LEU A 389 20.15 -21.99 -6.39
C LEU A 389 21.25 -22.74 -7.16
N TYR A 390 21.66 -22.28 -8.35
CA TYR A 390 22.77 -22.90 -9.09
C TYR A 390 24.07 -22.90 -8.31
N LYS A 391 24.42 -21.79 -7.65
CA LYS A 391 25.62 -21.68 -6.81
C LYS A 391 25.58 -22.49 -5.53
N CYS A 392 24.39 -22.87 -5.07
CA CYS A 392 24.24 -23.75 -3.91
C CYS A 392 24.24 -25.24 -4.31
N ILE A 393 23.92 -25.54 -5.57
CA ILE A 393 23.94 -26.91 -6.12
C ILE A 393 25.36 -27.30 -6.58
N GLU A 394 26.07 -26.36 -7.18
CA GLU A 394 27.53 -26.40 -7.40
C GLU A 394 28.26 -26.42 -6.06
#